data_AF-A0A8T4TMW2-F1
#
_entry.id   AF-A0A8T4TMW2-F1
#
_cell.length_a   1.000
_cell.length_b   1.000
_cell.length_c   1.000
_cell.angle_alpha   90.00
_cell.angle_beta   90.00
_cell.angle_gamma   90.00
#
_symmetry.space_group_name_H-M   'P 1'
#
loop_
_entity.id
_entity.type
_entity.pdbx_description
1 polymer ?
#
loop_
_entity_poly.entity_id
_entity_poly.type
_entity_poly.pdbx_seq_one_letter_code
_entity_poly.pdbx_strand_id
1 'polypeptide(L)'
;MKKKAQILGLPLILVFSLIVGAFILLYGAKVILDLTEEADYVEFLDQLEDFDATLNSFGNYDVGSSKVYSFSVSENIETLCFSSNSMEGSCTFNGEACSAELEGELELVFDEDYNVYIFPQGLYDRNRFTIESFQTLEGNPLCISNGKDLLIQSQKEFVGISYYEK
;
A
#
# COMPACT_ATOMS: atom_id res chain seq x y z
N MET A 1 -47.88 21.64 -45.27
CA MET A 1 -47.14 20.40 -44.93
C MET A 1 -46.27 20.65 -43.69
N LYS A 2 -46.72 20.28 -42.48
CA LYS A 2 -45.92 20.49 -41.24
C LYS A 2 -45.99 19.33 -40.22
N LYS A 3 -46.75 18.26 -40.48
CA LYS A 3 -47.01 17.21 -39.47
C LYS A 3 -46.11 15.96 -39.54
N LYS A 4 -45.24 15.81 -40.56
CA LYS A 4 -44.39 14.60 -40.71
C LYS A 4 -43.04 14.67 -39.99
N ALA A 5 -42.50 15.86 -39.74
CA ALA A 5 -41.22 16.03 -39.03
C ALA A 5 -41.33 15.73 -37.52
N GLN A 6 -42.52 15.87 -36.92
CA GLN A 6 -42.73 15.74 -35.48
C GLN A 6 -42.78 14.26 -35.02
N ILE A 7 -43.11 13.32 -35.91
CA ILE A 7 -43.26 11.89 -35.57
C ILE A 7 -41.89 11.19 -35.48
N LEU A 8 -40.87 11.71 -36.17
CA LEU A 8 -39.49 11.17 -36.13
C LEU A 8 -38.64 11.71 -34.96
N GLY A 9 -39.09 12.77 -34.27
CA GLY A 9 -38.34 13.36 -33.15
C GLY A 9 -38.44 12.55 -31.86
N LEU A 10 -39.60 11.93 -31.58
CA LEU A 10 -39.81 11.17 -30.34
C LEU A 10 -38.89 9.94 -30.22
N PRO A 11 -38.74 9.10 -31.26
CA PRO A 11 -37.82 7.96 -31.21
C PRO A 11 -36.36 8.40 -31.09
N LEU A 12 -35.98 9.49 -31.78
CA LEU A 12 -34.63 10.04 -31.73
C LEU A 12 -34.28 10.55 -30.32
N ILE A 13 -35.22 11.26 -29.67
CA ILE A 13 -35.03 11.75 -28.29
C ILE A 13 -34.89 10.57 -27.33
N LEU A 14 -35.70 9.52 -27.47
CA LEU A 14 -35.58 8.31 -26.65
C LEU A 14 -34.22 7.64 -26.82
N VAL A 15 -33.76 7.41 -28.05
CA VAL A 15 -32.44 6.82 -28.32
C VAL A 15 -31.32 7.70 -27.77
N PHE A 16 -31.39 9.02 -27.97
CA PHE A 16 -30.39 9.95 -27.45
C PHE A 16 -30.37 9.97 -25.92
N SER A 17 -31.53 9.99 -25.26
CA SER A 17 -31.63 9.93 -23.80
C SER A 17 -31.06 8.63 -23.22
N LEU A 18 -31.25 7.50 -23.92
CA LEU A 18 -30.70 6.21 -23.53
C LEU A 18 -29.18 6.21 -23.64
N ILE A 19 -28.62 6.77 -24.72
CA ILE A 19 -27.17 6.92 -24.91
C ILE A 19 -26.58 7.81 -23.82
N VAL A 20 -27.16 8.99 -23.57
CA VAL A 20 -26.69 9.92 -22.52
C VAL A 20 -26.79 9.26 -21.14
N GLY A 21 -27.88 8.55 -20.85
CA GLY A 21 -28.04 7.81 -19.60
C GLY A 21 -26.95 6.74 -19.42
N ALA A 22 -26.63 5.98 -20.47
CA ALA A 22 -25.56 5.00 -20.44
C ALA A 22 -24.19 5.65 -20.18
N PHE A 23 -23.89 6.79 -20.81
CA PHE A 23 -22.65 7.53 -20.55
C PHE A 23 -22.55 8.04 -19.11
N ILE A 24 -23.64 8.56 -18.54
CA ILE A 24 -23.68 9.01 -17.15
C ILE A 24 -23.40 7.84 -16.20
N LEU A 25 -23.98 6.66 -16.45
CA LEU A 25 -23.75 5.48 -15.62
C LEU A 25 -22.31 4.98 -15.72
N LEU A 26 -21.74 4.91 -16.93
CA LEU A 26 -20.35 4.49 -17.13
C LEU A 26 -19.37 5.47 -16.49
N TYR A 27 -19.59 6.78 -16.67
CA TYR A 27 -18.75 7.81 -16.05
C TYR A 27 -18.89 7.81 -14.53
N GLY A 28 -20.12 7.71 -14.01
CA GLY A 28 -20.38 7.63 -12.57
C GLY A 28 -19.70 6.41 -11.93
N ALA A 29 -19.80 5.24 -12.57
CA ALA A 29 -19.11 4.03 -12.10
C ALA A 29 -17.59 4.21 -12.08
N LYS A 30 -17.01 4.82 -13.12
CA LYS A 30 -15.57 5.12 -13.17
C LYS A 30 -15.15 6.06 -12.04
N VAL A 31 -15.88 7.16 -11.83
CA VAL A 31 -15.57 8.13 -10.77
C VAL A 31 -15.63 7.48 -9.39
N ILE A 32 -16.60 6.59 -9.15
CA ILE A 32 -16.70 5.87 -7.87
C ILE A 32 -15.48 4.96 -7.67
N LEU A 33 -15.07 4.21 -8.70
CA LEU A 33 -13.89 3.34 -8.61
C LEU A 33 -12.62 4.15 -8.34
N ASP A 34 -12.40 5.22 -9.11
CA ASP A 34 -11.23 6.11 -8.94
C ASP A 34 -11.20 6.72 -7.51
N LEU A 35 -12.35 7.06 -6.92
CA LEU A 35 -12.44 7.58 -5.55
C LEU A 35 -12.15 6.53 -4.48
N THR A 36 -12.55 5.27 -4.70
CA THR A 36 -12.26 4.18 -3.75
C THR A 36 -10.77 3.87 -3.73
N GLU A 37 -10.12 3.82 -4.90
CA GLU A 37 -8.67 3.60 -4.99
C GLU A 37 -7.87 4.70 -4.28
N GLU A 38 -8.30 5.96 -4.43
CA GLU A 38 -7.68 7.09 -3.74
C GLU A 38 -7.89 7.01 -2.21
N ALA A 39 -9.09 6.64 -1.77
CA ALA A 39 -9.38 6.50 -0.34
C ALA A 39 -8.54 5.41 0.32
N ASP A 40 -8.40 4.25 -0.34
CA ASP A 40 -7.56 3.14 0.07
C ASP A 40 -6.08 3.56 0.20
N TYR A 41 -5.60 4.38 -0.74
CA TYR A 41 -4.24 4.92 -0.69
C TYR A 41 -4.03 5.84 0.50
N VAL A 42 -4.97 6.76 0.74
CA VAL A 42 -4.92 7.69 1.88
C VAL A 42 -4.94 6.93 3.21
N GLU A 43 -5.78 5.90 3.34
CA GLU A 43 -5.82 5.07 4.54
C GLU A 43 -4.48 4.35 4.78
N PHE A 44 -3.83 3.87 3.72
CA PHE A 44 -2.48 3.31 3.83
C PHE A 44 -1.47 4.34 4.33
N LEU A 45 -1.51 5.58 3.82
CA LEU A 45 -0.62 6.65 4.27
C LEU A 45 -0.82 6.99 5.74
N ASP A 46 -2.08 7.06 6.20
CA ASP A 46 -2.42 7.30 7.60
C ASP A 46 -1.87 6.15 8.49
N GLN A 47 -2.02 4.89 8.06
CA GLN A 47 -1.45 3.74 8.79
C GLN A 47 0.07 3.75 8.82
N LEU A 48 0.72 4.23 7.76
CA LEU A 48 2.16 4.36 7.70
C LEU A 48 2.66 5.48 8.62
N GLU A 49 1.94 6.61 8.70
CA GLU A 49 2.22 7.69 9.66
C GLU A 49 2.03 7.22 11.11
N ASP A 50 0.97 6.46 11.40
CA ASP A 50 0.75 5.86 12.73
C ASP A 50 1.84 4.84 13.10
N PHE A 51 2.32 4.08 12.11
CA PHE A 51 3.44 3.16 12.30
C PHE A 51 4.74 3.91 12.59
N ASP A 52 5.03 4.96 11.82
CA ASP A 52 6.17 5.85 12.00
C ASP A 52 6.18 6.48 13.42
N ALA A 53 5.04 7.04 13.82
CA ALA A 53 4.85 7.58 15.17
C ALA A 53 5.03 6.50 16.25
N THR A 54 4.57 5.27 15.99
CA THR A 54 4.78 4.14 16.90
C THR A 54 6.27 3.81 17.03
N LEU A 55 7.03 3.72 15.93
CA LEU A 55 8.48 3.49 15.97
C LEU A 55 9.19 4.58 16.77
N ASN A 56 8.89 5.86 16.51
CA ASN A 56 9.46 6.99 17.24
C ASN A 56 9.17 6.91 18.75
N SER A 57 7.94 6.53 19.14
CA SER A 57 7.61 6.34 20.55
C SER A 57 8.41 5.20 21.21
N PHE A 58 8.66 4.10 20.48
CA PHE A 58 9.38 2.93 20.97
C PHE A 58 10.86 3.19 21.23
N GLY A 59 11.45 4.19 20.56
CA GLY A 59 12.81 4.66 20.86
C GLY A 59 12.97 5.20 22.28
N ASN A 60 11.87 5.58 22.95
CA ASN A 60 11.86 6.10 24.32
C ASN A 60 11.42 5.06 25.38
N TYR A 61 11.08 3.85 24.96
CA TYR A 61 10.61 2.80 25.88
C TYR A 61 11.77 2.06 26.54
N ASP A 62 11.47 1.38 27.64
CA ASP A 62 12.46 0.52 28.31
C ASP A 62 12.85 -0.64 27.38
N VAL A 63 14.16 -0.94 27.34
CA VAL A 63 14.72 -2.03 26.52
C VAL A 63 14.00 -3.35 26.80
N GLY A 64 13.62 -4.04 25.72
CA GLY A 64 12.84 -5.28 25.79
C GLY A 64 11.32 -5.08 25.77
N SER A 65 10.84 -3.82 25.78
CA SER A 65 9.44 -3.51 25.49
C SER A 65 9.09 -3.93 24.06
N SER A 66 7.96 -4.60 23.89
CA SER A 66 7.49 -5.05 22.57
C SER A 66 6.02 -4.77 22.35
N LYS A 67 5.64 -4.58 21.08
CA LYS A 67 4.24 -4.43 20.64
C LYS A 67 4.07 -5.10 19.29
N VAL A 68 2.95 -5.80 19.16
CA VAL A 68 2.50 -6.30 17.86
C VAL A 68 1.80 -5.16 17.12
N TYR A 69 2.20 -4.93 15.88
CA TYR A 69 1.61 -3.96 14.98
C TYR A 69 1.00 -4.69 13.79
N SER A 70 -0.29 -4.43 13.53
CA SER A 70 -1.02 -5.02 12.42
C SER A 70 -1.20 -3.98 11.34
N PHE A 71 -0.74 -4.28 10.13
CA PHE A 71 -1.12 -3.52 8.94
C PHE A 71 -2.44 -4.04 8.41
N SER A 72 -3.43 -3.16 8.29
CA SER A 72 -4.73 -3.47 7.70
C SER A 72 -4.88 -2.65 6.43
N VAL A 73 -4.00 -2.90 5.47
CA VAL A 73 -3.90 -2.10 4.24
C VAL A 73 -4.87 -2.64 3.17
N SER A 74 -5.16 -1.81 2.16
CA SER A 74 -6.03 -2.19 1.03
C SER A 74 -5.63 -3.54 0.43
N GLU A 75 -6.61 -4.34 0.01
CA GLU A 75 -6.40 -5.65 -0.63
C GLU A 75 -5.51 -5.58 -1.87
N ASN A 76 -5.35 -4.40 -2.46
CA ASN A 76 -4.50 -4.18 -3.62
C ASN A 76 -3.00 -4.17 -3.27
N ILE A 77 -2.63 -3.83 -2.02
CA ILE A 77 -1.25 -3.97 -1.54
C ILE A 77 -1.07 -5.43 -1.14
N GLU A 78 -0.15 -6.12 -1.80
CA GLU A 78 0.12 -7.54 -1.55
C GLU A 78 1.24 -7.72 -0.52
N THR A 79 2.29 -6.90 -0.62
CA THR A 79 3.50 -7.03 0.19
C THR A 79 4.04 -5.68 0.61
N LEU A 80 4.50 -5.60 1.86
CA LEU A 80 5.22 -4.48 2.45
C LEU A 80 6.64 -4.94 2.78
N CYS A 81 7.65 -4.24 2.27
CA CYS A 81 9.06 -4.54 2.54
C CYS A 81 9.73 -3.37 3.27
N PHE A 82 10.50 -3.71 4.29
CA PHE A 82 11.17 -2.79 5.19
C PHE A 82 12.67 -3.02 5.11
N SER A 83 13.45 -1.97 4.86
CA SER A 83 14.91 -2.05 4.74
C SER A 83 15.57 -1.14 5.75
N SER A 84 16.55 -1.66 6.49
CA SER A 84 17.29 -0.87 7.49
C SER A 84 18.40 -0.06 6.84
N ASN A 85 18.09 1.06 6.18
CA ASN A 85 18.99 2.04 5.54
C ASN A 85 20.13 1.47 4.63
N SER A 86 20.11 0.17 4.37
CA SER A 86 21.02 -0.62 3.55
C SER A 86 20.28 -1.90 3.18
N MET A 87 20.63 -2.56 2.07
CA MET A 87 20.20 -3.94 1.78
C MET A 87 21.23 -4.96 2.26
N GLU A 88 22.03 -4.64 3.27
CA GLU A 88 23.00 -5.60 3.81
C GLU A 88 22.25 -6.69 4.57
N GLY A 89 22.16 -7.88 3.97
CA GLY A 89 21.49 -9.04 4.57
C GLY A 89 20.89 -9.98 3.52
N SER A 90 20.30 -11.07 4.00
CA SER A 90 19.40 -11.88 3.19
C SER A 90 17.99 -11.32 3.29
N CYS A 91 17.31 -11.18 2.15
CA CYS A 91 15.89 -10.81 2.12
C CYS A 91 15.07 -11.89 2.83
N THR A 92 14.10 -11.47 3.62
CA THR A 92 13.13 -12.39 4.23
C THR A 92 11.70 -11.99 3.96
N PHE A 93 10.83 -12.98 3.77
CA PHE A 93 9.42 -12.83 3.50
C PHE A 93 8.63 -13.68 4.50
N ASN A 94 7.85 -13.04 5.38
CA ASN A 94 7.12 -13.72 6.47
C ASN A 94 8.01 -14.68 7.29
N GLY A 95 9.27 -14.31 7.56
CA GLY A 95 10.23 -15.13 8.30
C GLY A 95 10.96 -16.21 7.50
N GLU A 96 10.64 -16.40 6.22
CA GLU A 96 11.36 -17.31 5.31
C GLU A 96 12.24 -16.52 4.32
N ALA A 97 13.09 -17.20 3.54
CA ALA A 97 13.87 -16.53 2.50
C ALA A 97 12.95 -16.00 1.37
N CYS A 98 13.24 -14.81 0.84
CA CYS A 98 12.49 -14.27 -0.29
C CYS A 98 12.61 -15.14 -1.55
N SER A 99 11.62 -15.05 -2.43
CA SER A 99 11.74 -15.62 -3.78
C SER A 99 12.72 -14.78 -4.61
N ALA A 100 13.38 -15.41 -5.58
CA ALA A 100 14.28 -14.72 -6.50
C ALA A 100 13.56 -13.63 -7.33
N GLU A 101 12.25 -13.78 -7.53
CA GLU A 101 11.41 -12.80 -8.21
C GLU A 101 11.29 -11.53 -7.37
N LEU A 102 10.88 -11.66 -6.10
CA LEU A 102 10.74 -10.52 -5.18
C LEU A 102 12.09 -9.84 -4.92
N GLU A 103 13.17 -10.63 -4.74
CA GLU A 103 14.52 -10.07 -4.60
C GLU A 103 14.92 -9.25 -5.83
N GLY A 104 14.69 -9.78 -7.03
CA GLY A 104 14.99 -9.07 -8.28
C GLY A 104 14.18 -7.79 -8.43
N GLU A 105 12.91 -7.78 -8.03
CA GLU A 105 12.10 -6.56 -8.04
C GLU A 105 12.59 -5.53 -7.02
N LEU A 106 12.94 -5.96 -5.80
CA LEU A 106 13.51 -5.11 -4.76
C LEU A 106 14.82 -4.45 -5.21
N GLU A 107 15.73 -5.21 -5.81
CA GLU A 107 17.00 -4.69 -6.34
C GLU A 107 16.80 -3.60 -7.40
N LEU A 108 15.73 -3.70 -8.19
CA LEU A 108 15.41 -2.71 -9.24
C LEU A 108 14.85 -1.40 -8.69
N VAL A 109 14.16 -1.44 -7.55
CA VAL A 109 13.47 -0.28 -6.97
C VAL A 109 14.17 0.32 -5.76
N PHE A 110 15.14 -0.40 -5.19
CA PHE A 110 15.90 0.01 -4.02
C PHE A 110 16.57 1.36 -4.25
N ASP A 111 16.46 2.20 -3.23
CA ASP A 111 16.98 3.56 -3.21
C ASP A 111 17.27 3.91 -1.74
N GLU A 112 18.49 4.32 -1.44
CA GLU A 112 18.98 4.53 -0.06
C GLU A 112 18.19 5.61 0.70
N ASP A 113 17.46 6.47 -0.02
CA ASP A 113 16.58 7.49 0.56
C ASP A 113 15.28 6.91 1.15
N TYR A 114 14.95 5.63 0.86
CA TYR A 114 13.70 4.99 1.25
C TYR A 114 13.94 3.68 2.01
N ASN A 115 13.12 3.47 3.04
CA ASN A 115 13.19 2.29 3.90
C ASN A 115 11.90 1.46 3.92
N VAL A 116 10.84 1.90 3.23
CA VAL A 116 9.58 1.14 3.07
C VAL A 116 9.20 1.09 1.60
N TYR A 117 8.86 -0.11 1.14
CA TYR A 117 8.52 -0.42 -0.24
C TYR A 117 7.21 -1.21 -0.27
N ILE A 118 6.29 -0.84 -1.16
CA ILE A 118 5.02 -1.56 -1.33
C ILE A 118 4.97 -2.23 -2.69
N PHE A 119 4.37 -3.42 -2.73
CA PHE A 119 4.20 -4.22 -3.94
C PHE A 119 2.71 -4.61 -4.13
N PRO A 120 2.25 -4.74 -5.39
CA PRO A 120 3.03 -4.65 -6.64
C PRO A 120 3.47 -3.22 -6.98
N GLN A 121 4.58 -3.09 -7.72
CA GLN A 121 5.06 -1.79 -8.19
C GLN A 121 4.09 -1.18 -9.21
N GLY A 122 3.88 0.13 -9.12
CA GLY A 122 2.98 0.87 -10.01
C GLY A 122 1.52 0.83 -9.60
N LEU A 123 1.20 0.28 -8.42
CA LEU A 123 -0.14 0.34 -7.83
C LEU A 123 -0.56 1.79 -7.56
N TYR A 124 0.34 2.58 -6.99
CA TYR A 124 0.15 4.02 -6.77
C TYR A 124 1.28 4.83 -7.43
N ASP A 125 1.07 6.14 -7.54
CA ASP A 125 2.08 7.09 -8.04
C ASP A 125 3.39 7.02 -7.21
N ARG A 126 3.27 6.73 -5.91
CA ARG A 126 4.39 6.54 -5.00
C ARG A 126 4.25 5.21 -4.26
N ASN A 127 5.25 4.35 -4.46
CA ASN A 127 5.34 3.02 -3.83
C ASN A 127 6.54 2.87 -2.88
N ARG A 128 7.18 3.99 -2.53
CA ARG A 128 8.41 4.06 -1.74
C ARG A 128 8.30 5.18 -0.73
N PHE A 129 8.62 4.88 0.52
CA PHE A 129 8.43 5.77 1.66
C PHE A 129 9.62 5.74 2.59
N THR A 130 9.74 6.82 3.35
CA THR A 130 10.77 7.02 4.36
C THR A 130 10.06 7.24 5.68
N ILE A 131 10.36 6.38 6.66
CA ILE A 131 9.91 6.49 8.04
C ILE A 131 11.13 6.54 8.98
N GLU A 132 10.87 6.74 10.27
CA GLU A 132 11.85 6.78 11.36
C GLU A 132 12.78 5.58 11.31
N SER A 133 14.03 5.78 11.73
CA SER A 133 15.06 4.74 11.59
C SER A 133 14.74 3.52 12.46
N PHE A 134 14.76 2.35 11.83
CA PHE A 134 14.63 1.04 12.49
C PHE A 134 15.71 0.09 12.00
N GLN A 135 15.85 -1.06 12.67
CA GLN A 135 16.61 -2.20 12.15
C GLN A 135 15.71 -3.43 12.06
N THR A 136 15.91 -4.24 11.04
CA THR A 136 15.22 -5.51 10.91
C THR A 136 15.98 -6.60 11.68
N LEU A 137 15.26 -7.49 12.37
CA LEU A 137 15.88 -8.52 13.22
C LEU A 137 16.03 -9.88 12.54
N GLU A 138 15.25 -10.15 11.48
CA GLU A 138 15.14 -11.48 10.86
C GLU A 138 15.62 -11.53 9.40
N GLY A 139 16.14 -10.42 8.87
CA GLY A 139 16.60 -10.31 7.48
C GLY A 139 16.42 -8.88 6.97
N ASN A 140 17.17 -8.50 5.95
CA ASN A 140 17.16 -7.13 5.44
C ASN A 140 17.30 -7.15 3.91
N PRO A 141 16.26 -6.77 3.15
CA PRO A 141 14.97 -6.28 3.63
C PRO A 141 14.09 -7.37 4.30
N LEU A 142 13.21 -6.93 5.19
CA LEU A 142 12.14 -7.72 5.81
C LEU A 142 10.82 -7.41 5.08
N CYS A 143 10.26 -8.40 4.42
CA CYS A 143 9.00 -8.32 3.71
C CYS A 143 7.90 -9.11 4.44
N ILE A 144 6.68 -8.58 4.42
CA ILE A 144 5.49 -9.22 4.97
C ILE A 144 4.34 -9.14 3.99
N SER A 145 3.50 -10.17 3.97
CA SER A 145 2.24 -10.12 3.22
C SER A 145 1.24 -9.20 3.90
N ASN A 146 0.30 -8.66 3.12
CA ASN A 146 -0.82 -7.92 3.66
C ASN A 146 -1.60 -8.73 4.71
N GLY A 147 -2.03 -8.06 5.78
CA GLY A 147 -2.74 -8.64 6.92
C GLY A 147 -1.85 -9.42 7.89
N LYS A 148 -0.52 -9.44 7.65
CA LYS A 148 0.45 -9.99 8.60
C LYS A 148 0.91 -8.92 9.58
N ASP A 149 1.34 -9.40 10.74
CA ASP A 149 1.73 -8.55 11.85
C ASP A 149 3.25 -8.44 11.92
N LEU A 150 3.73 -7.28 12.39
CA LEU A 150 5.10 -7.04 12.79
C LEU A 150 5.21 -7.04 14.31
N LEU A 151 6.36 -7.45 14.81
CA LEU A 151 6.75 -7.26 16.19
C LEU A 151 7.73 -6.09 16.25
N ILE A 152 7.32 -5.01 16.91
CA ILE A 152 8.19 -3.87 17.22
C ILE A 152 8.82 -4.14 18.58
N GLN A 153 10.14 -3.97 18.68
CA GLN A 153 10.89 -4.18 19.91
C GLN A 153 11.83 -3.00 20.18
N SER A 154 11.78 -2.45 21.39
CA SER A 154 12.75 -1.45 21.83
C SER A 154 14.08 -2.13 22.15
N GLN A 155 15.13 -1.77 21.42
CA GLN A 155 16.51 -2.17 21.66
C GLN A 155 17.28 -1.01 22.27
N LYS A 156 18.48 -1.29 22.80
CA LYS A 156 19.27 -0.30 23.53
C LYS A 156 19.62 0.96 22.70
N GLU A 157 19.82 0.79 21.40
CA GLU A 157 20.33 1.86 20.51
C GLU A 157 19.43 2.09 19.28
N PHE A 158 18.40 1.28 19.10
CA PHE A 158 17.51 1.33 17.93
C PHE A 158 16.15 0.69 18.23
N VAL A 159 15.21 0.84 17.31
CA VAL A 159 13.95 0.10 17.33
C VAL A 159 14.06 -1.05 16.34
N GLY A 160 13.87 -2.27 16.82
CA GLY A 160 13.90 -3.49 16.03
C GLY A 160 12.50 -3.82 15.50
N ILE A 161 12.42 -4.27 14.25
CA ILE A 161 11.21 -4.87 13.69
C ILE A 161 11.48 -6.31 13.23
N SER A 162 10.51 -7.20 13.44
CA SER A 162 10.56 -8.58 12.97
C SER A 162 9.18 -9.04 12.51
N TYR A 163 9.12 -10.16 11.80
CA TYR A 163 7.84 -10.78 11.50
C TYR A 163 7.23 -11.33 12.80
N TYR A 164 5.90 -11.25 12.91
CA TYR A 164 5.16 -11.84 14.02
C TYR A 164 4.22 -12.94 13.53
N GLU A 165 4.52 -14.19 13.90
CA GLU A 165 3.63 -15.32 13.71
C GLU A 165 2.71 -15.48 14.93
N LYS A 166 1.40 -15.53 14.70
CA LYS A 166 0.36 -15.70 15.74
C LYS A 166 0.23 -17.13 16.22
#